data_AF-A0A9R0K6H4-F1
#
_entry.id   AF-A0A9R0K6H4-F1
#
_cell.length_a   1.000
_cell.length_b   1.000
_cell.length_c   1.000
_cell.angle_alpha   90.00
_cell.angle_beta   90.00
_cell.angle_gamma   90.00
#
_symmetry.space_group_name_H-M   'P 1'
#
loop_
_entity.id
_entity.type
_entity.pdbx_description
1 polymer ?
#
loop_
_entity_poly.entity_id
_entity_poly.type
_entity_poly.pdbx_seq_one_letter_code
_entity_poly.pdbx_strand_id
1 'polypeptide(L)'
;MGYYLTDGIYPNWATFIQGFSRPQLETERLFANRQAHVRKDVERAFGVLQARFAIVRQPSLAYDEYILGDIMKACIILHNMIVEDERDMYVRADVLRRYYEEDLSSLTATVNNGEPFEFQTGQPYSINALLGRITALRSSQIHHSLKEDLIEHNWQKYGGNNH
;
A
#
# COMPACT_ATOMS: atom_id res chain seq x y z
N MET A 1 -1.42 12.49 -13.32
CA MET A 1 -0.09 12.07 -12.82
C MET A 1 -0.32 11.38 -11.48
N GLY A 2 0.33 10.25 -11.22
CA GLY A 2 0.22 9.57 -9.94
C GLY A 2 0.96 10.34 -8.83
N TYR A 3 0.51 10.20 -7.59
CA TYR A 3 1.19 10.75 -6.42
C TYR A 3 1.33 9.69 -5.33
N TYR A 4 2.32 9.87 -4.46
CA TYR A 4 2.60 9.03 -3.31
C TYR A 4 2.40 9.84 -2.03
N LEU A 5 1.74 9.23 -1.04
CA LEU A 5 1.67 9.78 0.31
C LEU A 5 3.02 9.59 0.99
N THR A 6 3.54 10.67 1.56
CA THR A 6 4.88 10.68 2.16
C THR A 6 4.86 11.38 3.52
N ASP A 7 5.95 11.26 4.26
CA ASP A 7 6.15 12.00 5.51
C ASP A 7 6.95 13.29 5.27
N GLY A 8 7.19 14.05 6.34
CA GLY A 8 7.82 15.37 6.27
C GLY A 8 9.31 15.37 5.90
N ILE A 9 9.96 14.21 5.72
CA ILE A 9 11.37 14.16 5.32
C ILE A 9 11.57 14.20 3.81
N TYR A 10 10.51 14.03 3.01
CA TYR A 10 10.57 14.13 1.56
C TYR A 10 10.36 15.58 1.07
N PRO A 11 11.00 15.98 -0.05
CA PRO A 11 10.86 17.32 -0.62
C PRO A 11 9.45 17.56 -1.18
N ASN A 12 9.07 18.84 -1.31
CA ASN A 12 7.79 19.28 -1.88
C ASN A 12 7.75 19.10 -3.41
N TRP A 13 7.73 17.84 -3.86
CA TRP A 13 7.63 17.45 -5.26
C TRP A 13 6.18 17.11 -5.62
N ALA A 14 5.79 17.32 -6.87
CA ALA A 14 4.44 17.02 -7.34
C ALA A 14 4.03 15.56 -7.10
N THR A 15 5.01 14.65 -7.13
CA THR A 15 4.80 13.22 -6.85
C THR A 15 4.65 12.89 -5.37
N PHE A 16 5.07 13.77 -4.45
CA PHE A 16 5.09 13.50 -3.01
C PHE A 16 4.13 14.43 -2.29
N ILE A 17 3.12 13.85 -1.64
CA ILE A 17 2.14 14.61 -0.87
C ILE A 17 2.32 14.28 0.61
N GLN A 18 2.90 15.22 1.35
CA GLN A 18 3.06 15.10 2.80
C GLN A 18 1.84 15.61 3.55
N GLY A 19 1.62 15.04 4.74
CA GLY A 19 0.61 15.51 5.68
C GLY A 19 1.03 16.79 6.39
N PHE A 20 0.09 17.38 7.12
CA PHE A 20 0.39 18.51 8.00
C PHE A 20 0.97 18.02 9.32
N SER A 21 2.15 18.52 9.69
CA SER A 21 2.73 18.25 11.02
C SER A 21 2.00 19.00 12.14
N ARG A 22 1.44 20.17 11.83
CA ARG A 22 0.70 21.03 12.76
C ARG A 22 -0.53 21.64 12.05
N PRO A 23 -1.61 20.87 11.87
CA PRO A 23 -2.81 21.37 11.19
C PRO A 23 -3.53 22.40 12.07
N GLN A 24 -3.79 23.58 11.51
CA GLN A 24 -4.51 24.67 12.20
C GLN A 24 -5.98 24.71 11.81
N LEU A 25 -6.28 24.44 10.53
CA LEU A 25 -7.63 24.43 9.98
C LEU A 25 -8.28 23.04 10.14
N GLU A 26 -9.61 23.00 10.21
CA GLU A 26 -10.33 21.72 10.32
C GLU A 26 -10.18 20.85 9.05
N THR A 27 -10.11 21.48 7.89
CA THR A 27 -9.81 20.83 6.60
C THR A 27 -8.43 20.15 6.63
N GLU A 28 -7.41 20.84 7.13
CA GLU A 28 -6.06 20.31 7.29
C GLU A 28 -6.02 19.16 8.32
N ARG A 29 -6.78 19.26 9.41
CA ARG A 29 -6.89 18.20 10.43
C ARG A 29 -7.50 16.94 9.84
N LEU A 30 -8.61 17.06 9.11
CA LEU A 30 -9.25 15.93 8.43
C LEU A 30 -8.27 15.27 7.45
N PHE A 31 -7.59 16.08 6.63
CA PHE A 31 -6.59 15.60 5.68
C PHE A 31 -5.43 14.86 6.37
N ALA A 32 -4.86 15.45 7.42
CA ALA A 32 -3.77 14.87 8.19
C ALA A 32 -4.18 13.55 8.86
N ASN A 33 -5.38 13.50 9.45
CA ASN A 33 -5.93 12.29 10.09
C ASN A 33 -6.12 11.15 9.08
N ARG A 34 -6.67 11.46 7.90
CA ARG A 34 -6.84 10.47 6.81
C ARG A 34 -5.49 9.92 6.35
N GLN A 35 -4.53 10.79 6.10
CA GLN A 35 -3.18 10.34 5.74
C GLN A 35 -2.54 9.49 6.84
N ALA A 36 -2.69 9.88 8.11
CA ALA A 36 -2.16 9.13 9.23
C ALA A 36 -2.78 7.73 9.35
N HIS A 37 -4.08 7.59 9.10
CA HIS A 37 -4.74 6.29 9.09
C HIS A 37 -4.16 5.36 8.02
N VAL A 38 -4.07 5.84 6.77
CA VAL A 38 -3.51 5.04 5.67
C VAL A 38 -2.06 4.65 5.95
N ARG A 39 -1.26 5.59 6.47
CA ARG A 39 0.13 5.32 6.85
C ARG A 39 0.23 4.25 7.93
N LYS A 40 -0.63 4.31 8.96
CA LYS A 40 -0.66 3.33 10.05
C LYS A 40 -0.94 1.91 9.54
N ASP A 41 -1.81 1.76 8.54
CA ASP A 41 -2.09 0.46 7.94
C ASP A 41 -0.85 -0.10 7.21
N VAL A 42 -0.14 0.75 6.45
CA VAL A 42 1.11 0.38 5.77
C VAL A 42 2.19 0.02 6.80
N GLU A 43 2.42 0.88 7.79
CA GLU A 43 3.40 0.64 8.86
C GLU A 43 3.11 -0.65 9.63
N ARG A 44 1.83 -0.93 9.92
CA ARG A 44 1.42 -2.17 10.57
C ARG A 44 1.73 -3.39 9.70
N ALA A 45 1.42 -3.34 8.40
CA ALA A 45 1.72 -4.43 7.47
C ALA A 45 3.23 -4.69 7.39
N PHE A 46 4.04 -3.63 7.25
CA PHE A 46 5.50 -3.74 7.25
C PHE A 46 6.05 -4.26 8.59
N GLY A 47 5.48 -3.83 9.72
CA GLY A 47 5.85 -4.33 11.04
C GLY A 47 5.59 -5.83 11.19
N VAL A 48 4.47 -6.34 10.67
CA VAL A 48 4.17 -7.78 10.63
C VAL A 48 5.18 -8.52 9.76
N LEU A 49 5.47 -8.01 8.56
CA LEU A 49 6.45 -8.61 7.66
C LEU A 49 7.86 -8.63 8.27
N GLN A 50 8.29 -7.54 8.92
CA GLN A 50 9.58 -7.45 9.60
C GLN A 50 9.70 -8.37 10.83
N ALA A 51 8.60 -8.56 11.57
CA ALA A 51 8.57 -9.47 12.70
C ALA A 51 8.65 -10.94 12.26
N ARG A 52 8.02 -11.27 11.12
CA ARG A 52 7.96 -12.64 10.59
C ARG A 52 9.18 -13.00 9.74
N PHE A 53 9.74 -12.04 8.99
CA PHE A 53 10.85 -12.26 8.07
C PHE A 53 12.03 -11.35 8.42
N ALA A 54 13.05 -11.91 9.09
CA ALA A 54 14.23 -11.17 9.51
C ALA A 54 14.97 -10.48 8.35
N ILE A 55 14.91 -11.07 7.14
CA ILE A 55 15.52 -10.52 5.91
C ILE A 55 14.96 -9.14 5.53
N VAL A 56 13.72 -8.82 5.91
CA VAL A 56 13.09 -7.51 5.65
C VAL A 56 13.63 -6.42 6.57
N ARG A 57 14.09 -6.77 7.79
CA ARG A 57 14.66 -5.81 8.75
C ARG A 57 16.04 -5.32 8.36
N GLN A 58 16.85 -6.21 7.78
CA GLN A 58 18.22 -5.90 7.36
C GLN A 58 18.49 -6.57 6.00
N PRO A 59 18.17 -5.92 4.88
CA PRO A 59 18.47 -6.42 3.54
C PRO A 59 19.97 -6.41 3.19
N SER A 60 20.83 -6.23 4.20
CA SER A 60 22.24 -5.77 4.19
C SER A 60 23.22 -6.44 3.21
N LEU A 61 22.80 -7.47 2.49
CA LEU A 61 23.61 -8.18 1.49
C LEU A 61 23.23 -7.84 0.04
N ALA A 62 22.11 -7.15 -0.20
CA ALA A 62 21.67 -6.75 -1.54
C ALA A 62 21.24 -5.28 -1.57
N TYR A 63 22.13 -4.40 -2.04
CA TYR A 63 21.80 -3.00 -2.38
C TYR A 63 21.20 -2.86 -3.78
N ASP A 64 20.80 -3.97 -4.40
CA ASP A 64 20.19 -4.00 -5.71
C ASP A 64 18.66 -3.88 -5.56
N GLU A 65 18.07 -2.88 -6.22
CA GLU A 65 16.64 -2.59 -6.19
C GLU A 65 15.79 -3.78 -6.68
N TYR A 66 16.27 -4.53 -7.68
CA TYR A 66 15.57 -5.70 -8.20
C TYR A 66 15.57 -6.83 -7.19
N ILE A 67 16.73 -7.10 -6.56
CA ILE A 67 16.83 -8.14 -5.53
C ILE A 67 15.96 -7.79 -4.33
N LEU A 68 15.97 -6.54 -3.87
CA LEU A 68 15.11 -6.09 -2.78
C LEU A 68 13.63 -6.23 -3.15
N GLY A 69 13.27 -5.87 -4.39
CA GLY A 69 11.92 -6.04 -4.92
C GLY A 69 11.46 -7.51 -4.89
N ASP A 70 12.33 -8.44 -5.28
CA ASP A 70 12.01 -9.87 -5.29
C ASP A 70 11.94 -10.45 -3.88
N ILE A 71 12.81 -10.03 -2.95
CA ILE A 71 12.71 -10.37 -1.53
C ILE A 71 11.35 -9.93 -0.97
N MET A 72 10.94 -8.70 -1.25
CA MET A 72 9.65 -8.18 -0.78
C MET A 72 8.47 -8.95 -1.36
N LYS A 73 8.46 -9.22 -2.67
CA LYS A 73 7.40 -10.04 -3.30
C LYS A 73 7.35 -11.44 -2.69
N ALA A 74 8.50 -12.09 -2.53
CA ALA A 74 8.56 -13.42 -1.92
C ALA A 74 8.02 -13.41 -0.48
N CYS A 75 8.37 -12.42 0.34
CA CYS A 75 7.84 -12.29 1.70
C CYS A 75 6.32 -12.07 1.72
N ILE A 76 5.78 -11.29 0.78
CA ILE A 76 4.33 -11.07 0.67
C ILE A 76 3.61 -12.36 0.25
N ILE A 77 4.12 -13.07 -0.75
CA ILE A 77 3.55 -14.35 -1.21
C ILE A 77 3.57 -15.36 -0.08
N LEU A 78 4.73 -15.54 0.57
CA LEU A 78 4.87 -16.45 1.71
C LEU A 78 3.97 -16.05 2.88
N HIS A 79 3.83 -14.75 3.17
CA HIS A 79 2.89 -14.29 4.19
C HIS A 79 1.46 -14.70 3.88
N ASN A 80 1.01 -14.46 2.65
CA ASN A 80 -0.35 -14.80 2.23
C ASN A 80 -0.57 -16.32 2.27
N MET A 81 0.40 -17.11 1.80
CA MET A 81 0.34 -18.58 1.88
C MET A 81 0.25 -19.09 3.32
N ILE A 82 1.03 -18.53 4.24
CA ILE A 82 0.97 -18.93 5.66
C ILE A 82 -0.37 -18.52 6.28
N VAL A 83 -0.88 -17.32 5.97
CA VAL A 83 -2.18 -16.86 6.47
C VAL A 83 -3.32 -17.73 5.93
N GLU A 84 -3.24 -18.14 4.66
CA GLU A 84 -4.20 -19.07 4.04
C GLU A 84 -4.13 -20.46 4.70
N ASP A 85 -2.94 -21.03 4.89
CA ASP A 85 -2.79 -22.34 5.56
C ASP A 85 -3.27 -22.31 7.02
N GLU A 86 -2.92 -21.26 7.76
CA GLU A 86 -3.40 -21.04 9.13
C GLU A 86 -4.94 -20.89 9.13
N ARG A 87 -5.52 -20.11 8.20
CA ARG A 87 -6.97 -19.95 8.06
C ARG A 87 -7.66 -21.27 7.72
N ASP A 88 -7.12 -22.05 6.80
CA ASP A 88 -7.64 -23.37 6.44
C ASP A 88 -7.49 -24.36 7.58
N MET A 89 -6.46 -24.23 8.43
CA MET A 89 -6.34 -24.98 9.67
C MET A 89 -7.43 -24.58 10.67
N TYR A 90 -7.72 -23.29 10.85
CA TYR A 90 -8.81 -22.83 11.72
C TYR A 90 -10.19 -23.25 11.19
N VAL A 91 -10.43 -23.14 9.89
CA VAL A 91 -11.67 -23.61 9.25
C VAL A 91 -11.78 -25.12 9.39
N ARG A 92 -10.73 -25.89 9.15
CA ARG A 92 -10.74 -27.35 9.39
C ARG A 92 -10.96 -27.70 10.85
N ALA A 93 -10.38 -26.95 11.79
CA ALA A 93 -10.60 -27.15 13.22
C ALA A 93 -12.04 -26.80 13.65
N ASP A 94 -12.64 -25.74 13.08
CA ASP A 94 -14.05 -25.39 13.30
C ASP A 94 -14.98 -26.41 12.64
N VAL A 95 -14.66 -26.88 11.43
CA VAL A 95 -15.40 -27.96 10.75
C VAL A 95 -15.28 -29.26 11.54
N LEU A 96 -14.10 -29.64 12.03
CA LEU A 96 -13.92 -30.82 12.89
C LEU A 96 -14.72 -30.68 14.18
N ARG A 97 -14.70 -29.50 14.81
CA ARG A 97 -15.50 -29.21 16.00
C ARG A 97 -16.99 -29.39 15.73
N ARG A 98 -17.49 -28.85 14.61
CA ARG A 98 -18.88 -29.02 14.17
C ARG A 98 -19.20 -30.46 13.75
N TYR A 99 -18.24 -31.19 13.19
CA TYR A 99 -18.38 -32.59 12.76
C TYR A 99 -18.51 -33.56 13.94
N TYR A 100 -17.89 -33.25 15.09
CA TYR A 100 -18.14 -33.97 16.34
C TYR A 100 -19.44 -33.54 17.05
N GLU A 101 -20.10 -32.48 16.59
CA GLU A 101 -21.39 -31.98 17.12
C GLU A 101 -22.59 -32.27 16.19
N GLU A 102 -22.41 -32.48 14.88
CA GLU A 102 -23.51 -32.76 13.93
C GLU A 102 -23.06 -33.67 12.78
N ASP A 103 -23.80 -34.77 12.62
CA ASP A 103 -23.62 -35.85 11.65
C ASP A 103 -23.96 -35.39 10.21
N LEU A 104 -23.07 -35.75 9.27
CA LEU A 104 -23.28 -35.99 7.83
C LEU A 104 -23.48 -34.81 6.82
N SER A 105 -22.40 -34.61 6.04
CA SER A 105 -22.33 -34.45 4.55
C SER A 105 -22.22 -33.08 3.86
N SER A 106 -21.00 -32.89 3.33
CA SER A 106 -20.65 -32.59 1.93
C SER A 106 -20.65 -31.14 1.46
N LEU A 107 -19.53 -30.70 0.88
CA LEU A 107 -19.48 -29.88 -0.35
C LEU A 107 -18.05 -29.77 -0.89
N THR A 108 -17.95 -29.95 -2.21
CA THR A 108 -16.77 -29.80 -3.07
C THR A 108 -16.63 -28.35 -3.55
N ALA A 109 -15.41 -27.91 -3.87
CA ALA A 109 -15.18 -26.63 -4.55
C ALA A 109 -14.16 -26.73 -5.68
N THR A 110 -14.51 -26.09 -6.79
CA THR A 110 -13.86 -26.04 -8.09
C THR A 110 -12.83 -24.91 -8.17
N VAL A 111 -11.82 -25.10 -9.03
CA VAL A 111 -10.72 -24.17 -9.33
C VAL A 111 -11.08 -23.27 -10.51
N ASN A 112 -10.78 -21.97 -10.44
CA ASN A 112 -10.68 -21.01 -11.54
C ASN A 112 -9.80 -19.84 -11.09
N ASN A 113 -9.11 -19.03 -11.90
CA ASN A 113 -8.52 -19.14 -13.24
C ASN A 113 -7.40 -18.09 -13.23
N GLY A 114 -6.19 -18.51 -13.61
CA GLY A 114 -5.03 -17.63 -13.67
C GLY A 114 -5.11 -16.69 -14.86
N GLU A 115 -4.91 -15.39 -14.60
CA GLU A 115 -4.59 -14.40 -15.62
C GLU A 115 -3.22 -13.77 -15.25
N PRO A 116 -2.24 -13.75 -16.17
CA PRO A 116 -0.95 -13.14 -15.91
C PRO A 116 -1.06 -11.61 -15.98
N PHE A 117 -0.43 -10.93 -15.02
CA PHE A 117 -0.21 -9.49 -15.07
C PHE A 117 0.92 -9.18 -16.08
N GLU A 118 0.58 -8.59 -17.22
CA GLU A 118 1.55 -8.12 -18.21
C GLU A 118 2.09 -6.72 -17.86
N PHE A 119 3.40 -6.63 -17.60
CA PHE A 119 4.12 -5.38 -17.48
C PHE A 119 4.64 -4.93 -18.85
N GLN A 120 4.10 -3.83 -19.39
CA GLN A 120 4.53 -3.30 -20.68
C GLN A 120 5.92 -2.64 -20.58
N THR A 121 6.96 -3.36 -20.98
CA THR A 121 8.26 -2.77 -21.35
C THR A 121 8.21 -2.26 -22.79
N GLY A 122 8.13 -0.94 -22.98
CA GLY A 122 8.32 -0.38 -24.31
C GLY A 122 8.15 1.14 -24.44
N GLN A 123 9.26 1.89 -24.38
CA GLN A 123 9.67 2.94 -25.36
C GLN A 123 10.88 3.70 -24.82
N PRO A 124 11.97 3.90 -25.61
CA PRO A 124 13.04 4.80 -25.24
C PRO A 124 12.52 6.24 -25.29
N TYR A 125 12.33 6.86 -24.12
CA TYR A 125 11.99 8.28 -24.03
C TYR A 125 13.17 9.12 -24.53
N SER A 126 12.89 10.11 -25.39
CA SER A 126 13.85 11.18 -25.68
C SER A 126 14.34 11.79 -24.37
N ILE A 127 15.64 12.03 -24.24
CA ILE A 127 16.24 12.59 -23.02
C ILE A 127 15.53 13.89 -22.61
N ASN A 128 15.16 14.73 -23.59
CA ASN A 128 14.41 15.96 -23.32
C ASN A 128 12.99 15.70 -22.80
N ALA A 129 12.32 14.67 -23.30
CA ALA A 129 11.01 14.25 -22.80
C ALA A 129 11.10 13.67 -21.38
N LEU A 130 12.16 12.90 -21.07
CA LEU A 130 12.44 12.39 -19.73
C LEU A 130 12.74 13.53 -18.76
N LEU A 131 13.62 14.46 -19.14
CA LEU A 131 13.95 15.64 -18.35
C LEU A 131 12.72 16.50 -18.08
N GLY A 132 11.87 16.72 -19.08
CA GLY A 132 10.59 17.40 -18.91
C GLY A 132 9.68 16.71 -17.90
N ARG A 133 9.55 15.38 -17.96
CA ARG A 133 8.77 14.60 -16.99
C ARG A 133 9.36 14.68 -15.57
N ILE A 134 10.67 14.53 -15.42
CA ILE A 134 11.35 14.65 -14.11
C ILE A 134 11.13 16.05 -13.54
N THR A 135 11.19 17.09 -14.37
CA THR A 135 10.98 18.48 -13.95
C THR A 135 9.54 18.67 -13.47
N ALA A 136 8.55 18.12 -14.19
CA ALA A 136 7.15 18.15 -13.77
C ALA A 136 6.92 17.38 -12.46
N LEU A 137 7.50 16.18 -12.33
CA LEU A 137 7.43 15.36 -11.10
C LEU A 137 8.02 16.10 -9.88
N ARG A 138 9.07 16.91 -10.08
CA ARG A 138 9.75 17.67 -9.02
C ARG A 138 9.23 19.09 -8.84
N SER A 139 8.21 19.50 -9.59
CA SER A 139 7.70 20.86 -9.53
C SER A 139 7.02 21.15 -8.19
N SER A 140 7.55 22.13 -7.47
CA SER A 140 6.98 22.59 -6.20
C SER A 140 5.66 23.34 -6.40
N GLN A 141 5.46 24.00 -7.52
CA GLN A 141 4.22 24.70 -7.84
C GLN A 141 3.08 23.68 -8.04
N ILE A 142 3.34 22.62 -8.82
CA ILE A 142 2.37 21.55 -9.03
C ILE A 142 2.09 20.82 -7.70
N HIS A 143 3.10 20.62 -6.86
CA HIS A 143 2.93 20.09 -5.52
C HIS A 143 1.90 20.89 -4.70
N HIS A 144 2.07 22.21 -4.61
CA HIS A 144 1.15 23.04 -3.83
C HIS A 144 -0.28 23.01 -4.38
N SER A 145 -0.44 23.17 -5.70
CA SER A 145 -1.76 23.11 -6.34
C SER A 145 -2.44 21.76 -6.07
N LEU A 146 -1.73 20.65 -6.30
CA LEU A 146 -2.27 19.31 -6.09
C LEU A 146 -2.61 19.08 -4.62
N LYS A 147 -1.81 19.59 -3.69
CA LYS A 147 -2.06 19.45 -2.26
C LYS A 147 -3.33 20.17 -1.83
N GLU A 148 -3.55 21.40 -2.30
CA GLU A 148 -4.80 22.13 -2.04
C GLU A 148 -6.01 21.41 -2.63
N ASP A 149 -5.92 20.96 -3.89
CA ASP A 149 -6.99 20.19 -4.55
C ASP A 149 -7.35 18.92 -3.77
N LEU A 150 -6.33 18.21 -3.24
CA LEU A 150 -6.54 17.00 -2.46
C LEU A 150 -7.14 17.28 -1.07
N ILE A 151 -6.83 18.42 -0.46
CA ILE A 151 -7.44 18.84 0.82
C ILE A 151 -8.91 19.15 0.58
N GLU A 152 -9.23 19.93 -0.45
CA GLU A 152 -10.60 20.26 -0.80
C GLU A 152 -11.40 19.00 -1.18
N HIS A 153 -10.84 18.12 -2.00
CA HIS A 153 -11.48 16.85 -2.37
C HIS A 153 -11.78 15.98 -1.14
N ASN A 154 -10.82 15.84 -0.21
CA ASN A 154 -11.05 15.09 1.03
C ASN A 154 -12.12 15.75 1.90
N TRP A 155 -12.14 17.08 1.97
CA TRP A 155 -13.15 17.82 2.71
C TRP A 155 -14.55 17.59 2.12
N GLN A 156 -14.72 17.72 0.81
CA GLN A 156 -16.00 17.46 0.15
C GLN A 156 -16.48 16.01 0.36
N LYS A 157 -15.55 15.04 0.32
CA LYS A 157 -15.88 13.62 0.43
C LYS A 157 -16.17 13.16 1.86
N TYR A 158 -15.53 13.74 2.87
CA TYR A 158 -15.56 13.23 4.23
C TYR A 158 -15.95 14.26 5.30
N GLY A 159 -16.01 15.56 4.97
CA GLY A 159 -16.33 16.65 5.90
C GLY A 159 -17.82 16.73 6.26
N GLY A 160 -18.72 16.15 5.44
CA GLY A 160 -20.17 16.15 5.67
C GLY A 160 -20.66 15.24 6.80
N ASN A 161 -19.79 14.44 7.42
CA ASN A 161 -20.17 13.51 8.51
C ASN A 161 -20.10 14.14 9.92
N ASN A 162 -19.93 15.46 10.03
CA ASN A 162 -19.76 16.18 11.30
C ASN A 162 -20.98 17.07 11.67
N HIS A 163 -22.20 16.77 11.22
CA HIS A 163 -23.42 17.47 11.64
C HIS A 163 -24.43 16.51 12.27
#